data_AF-A0A0F0KQH8-F1
#
_entry.id   AF-A0A0F0KQH8-F1
#
_cell.length_a   1.000
_cell.length_b   1.000
_cell.length_c   1.000
_cell.angle_alpha   90.00
_cell.angle_beta   90.00
_cell.angle_gamma   90.00
#
_symmetry.space_group_name_H-M   'P 1'
#
loop_
_entity.id
_entity.type
_entity.pdbx_description
1 polymer ?
#
loop_
_entity_poly.entity_id
_entity_poly.type
_entity_poly.pdbx_seq_one_letter_code
_entity_poly.pdbx_strand_id
1 'polypeptide(L)'
;MPSDHPTADARRGVRRLGLVSAVAVLFLIVMIAAAIQGTPTFRPSDPVPPPSAQPVPTTMPGPTGLPEGIEIDPASSAVLRAAAGILVLLVAAGVIVLLVIITRALLRAWRNRPTERREGAEVAAEVSGAPAVPEPQVVVDAIRRGIAGALQAIDDRALPADAVIAAWVGLEESAADAGVARAPSETPGELALRIITRRSGIEAEASELLTLFERVRFGAHEATEAERRAARSALRRIEEVWR
;
A
#
# COMPACT_ATOMS: atom_id res chain seq x y z
N MET A 1 -17.28 30.76 34.07
CA MET A 1 -17.92 29.88 33.09
C MET A 1 -16.83 29.25 32.24
N PRO A 2 -16.60 27.93 32.35
CA PRO A 2 -15.74 27.20 31.41
C PRO A 2 -16.56 26.82 30.18
N SER A 3 -16.14 27.26 29.00
CA SER A 3 -16.71 26.83 27.73
C SER A 3 -15.93 25.63 27.21
N ASP A 4 -16.61 24.49 27.15
CA ASP A 4 -16.16 23.23 26.56
C ASP A 4 -15.76 23.42 25.08
N HIS A 5 -14.60 22.88 24.70
CA HIS A 5 -14.20 22.70 23.31
C HIS A 5 -14.24 21.21 22.93
N PRO A 6 -15.36 20.68 22.38
CA PRO A 6 -15.40 19.31 21.86
C PRO A 6 -15.47 19.35 20.32
N THR A 7 -14.35 19.47 19.60
CA THR A 7 -14.44 19.37 18.10
C THR A 7 -13.26 18.71 17.38
N ALA A 8 -12.11 18.50 18.03
CA ALA A 8 -10.95 17.90 17.35
C ALA A 8 -11.02 16.36 17.26
N ASP A 9 -11.47 15.70 18.34
CA ASP A 9 -11.50 14.23 18.41
C ASP A 9 -12.61 13.61 17.55
N ALA A 10 -13.77 14.27 17.46
CA ALA A 10 -14.89 13.79 16.65
C ALA A 10 -14.53 13.68 15.16
N ARG A 11 -13.75 14.64 14.63
CA ARG A 11 -13.36 14.66 13.20
C ARG A 11 -12.32 13.59 12.85
N ARG A 12 -11.47 13.19 13.80
CA ARG A 12 -10.51 12.08 13.61
C ARG A 12 -11.21 10.72 13.66
N GLY A 13 -12.21 10.57 14.55
CA GLY A 13 -13.06 9.39 14.64
C GLY A 13 -13.82 9.12 13.34
N VAL A 14 -14.48 10.15 12.77
CA VAL A 14 -15.29 10.00 11.54
C VAL A 14 -14.43 9.65 10.31
N ARG A 15 -13.21 10.18 10.18
CA ARG A 15 -12.31 9.84 9.07
C ARG A 15 -11.73 8.42 9.19
N ARG A 16 -11.41 7.97 10.41
CA ARG A 16 -10.98 6.58 10.66
C ARG A 16 -12.12 5.60 10.44
N LEU A 17 -13.34 5.93 10.88
CA LEU A 17 -14.52 5.11 10.69
C LEU A 17 -14.90 5.01 9.20
N GLY A 18 -14.78 6.11 8.44
CA GLY A 18 -14.98 6.13 6.99
C GLY A 18 -13.95 5.29 6.21
N LEU A 19 -12.70 5.26 6.67
CA LEU A 19 -11.65 4.41 6.07
C LEU A 19 -11.91 2.93 6.36
N VAL A 20 -12.24 2.59 7.61
CA VAL A 20 -12.55 1.22 8.02
C VAL A 20 -13.81 0.72 7.30
N SER A 21 -14.85 1.56 7.14
CA SER A 21 -16.04 1.18 6.38
C SER A 21 -15.74 0.98 4.90
N ALA A 22 -14.87 1.79 4.30
CA ALA A 22 -14.48 1.63 2.89
C ALA A 22 -13.70 0.33 2.67
N VAL A 23 -12.79 -0.03 3.57
CA VAL A 23 -12.04 -1.29 3.51
C VAL A 23 -12.96 -2.49 3.74
N ALA A 24 -13.89 -2.41 4.68
CA ALA A 24 -14.86 -3.48 4.94
C ALA A 24 -15.80 -3.71 3.76
N VAL A 25 -16.28 -2.64 3.12
CA VAL A 25 -17.12 -2.73 1.91
C VAL A 25 -16.32 -3.33 0.74
N LEU A 26 -15.07 -2.91 0.55
CA LEU A 26 -14.20 -3.47 -0.49
C LEU A 26 -13.93 -4.97 -0.25
N PHE A 27 -13.63 -5.35 1.00
CA PHE A 27 -13.43 -6.75 1.38
C PHE A 27 -14.69 -7.57 1.12
N LEU A 28 -15.87 -7.07 1.47
CA LEU A 28 -17.15 -7.73 1.20
C LEU A 28 -17.40 -7.93 -0.30
N ILE A 29 -17.09 -6.93 -1.13
CA ILE A 29 -17.22 -7.02 -2.60
C ILE A 29 -16.29 -8.10 -3.15
N VAL A 30 -15.03 -8.15 -2.68
CA VAL A 30 -14.05 -9.19 -3.08
C VAL A 30 -14.53 -10.57 -2.63
N MET A 31 -15.07 -10.69 -1.42
CA MET A 31 -15.57 -11.96 -0.90
C MET A 31 -16.78 -12.48 -1.68
N ILE A 32 -17.70 -11.59 -2.07
CA ILE A 32 -18.84 -11.92 -2.93
C ILE A 32 -18.34 -12.35 -4.32
N ALA A 33 -17.36 -11.64 -4.89
CA ALA A 33 -16.77 -12.00 -6.17
C ALA A 33 -16.07 -13.38 -6.13
N ALA A 34 -15.37 -13.68 -5.04
CA ALA A 34 -14.73 -14.98 -4.82
C ALA A 34 -15.76 -16.11 -4.61
N ALA A 35 -16.85 -15.82 -3.90
CA ALA A 35 -17.95 -16.79 -3.70
C ALA A 35 -18.68 -17.12 -5.02
N ILE A 36 -18.73 -16.18 -5.97
CA ILE A 36 -19.32 -16.40 -7.30
C ILE A 36 -18.39 -17.24 -8.21
N GLN A 37 -17.09 -17.30 -7.92
CA GLN A 37 -16.11 -18.11 -8.68
C GLN A 37 -16.14 -19.61 -8.35
N GLY A 38 -17.33 -20.14 -8.01
CA GLY A 38 -17.57 -21.52 -7.59
C GLY A 38 -16.82 -22.59 -8.40
N THR A 39 -16.16 -23.48 -7.64
CA THR A 39 -15.67 -24.84 -7.94
C THR A 39 -15.15 -25.15 -9.35
N PRO A 40 -13.83 -25.40 -9.54
CA PRO A 40 -13.29 -25.90 -10.80
C PRO A 40 -13.82 -27.30 -11.10
N THR A 41 -14.70 -27.41 -12.10
CA THR A 41 -15.19 -28.70 -12.61
C THR A 41 -14.22 -29.22 -13.66
N PHE A 42 -13.52 -30.31 -13.36
CA PHE A 42 -12.75 -31.05 -14.36
C PHE A 42 -13.72 -31.80 -15.29
N ARG A 43 -13.68 -31.51 -16.60
CA ARG A 43 -14.39 -32.31 -17.61
C ARG A 43 -13.72 -33.68 -17.73
N PRO A 44 -14.45 -34.81 -17.60
CA PRO A 44 -13.96 -36.09 -18.08
C PRO A 44 -13.68 -35.98 -19.59
N SER A 45 -12.50 -36.41 -20.03
CA SER A 45 -12.14 -36.50 -21.43
C SER A 45 -13.02 -37.53 -22.16
N ASP A 46 -13.60 -37.15 -23.29
CA ASP A 46 -14.46 -38.02 -24.10
C ASP A 46 -13.69 -39.29 -24.56
N PRO A 47 -14.32 -40.49 -24.53
CA PRO A 47 -13.72 -41.69 -25.09
C PRO A 47 -13.49 -41.53 -26.59
N VAL A 48 -12.27 -41.83 -27.06
CA VAL A 48 -11.96 -41.91 -28.50
C VAL A 48 -12.81 -43.02 -29.12
N PRO A 49 -13.63 -42.75 -30.15
CA PRO A 49 -14.45 -43.78 -30.77
C PRO A 49 -13.57 -44.76 -31.58
N PRO A 50 -13.82 -46.08 -31.50
CA PRO A 50 -13.21 -47.03 -32.43
C PRO A 50 -13.75 -46.83 -33.85
N PRO A 51 -12.98 -47.20 -34.89
CA PRO A 51 -13.34 -46.94 -36.28
C PRO A 51 -14.63 -47.66 -36.70
N SER A 52 -15.40 -46.95 -37.50
CA SER A 52 -16.75 -47.25 -37.97
C SER A 52 -16.94 -48.61 -38.64
N ALA A 53 -17.99 -49.32 -38.22
CA ALA A 53 -18.70 -50.29 -39.07
C ALA A 53 -20.20 -49.91 -39.10
N GLN A 54 -20.71 -49.57 -40.28
CA GLN A 54 -22.15 -49.42 -40.58
C GLN A 54 -22.72 -50.73 -41.16
N PRO A 55 -24.05 -50.94 -41.30
CA PRO A 55 -25.18 -50.61 -40.43
C PRO A 55 -26.16 -51.81 -40.27
N VAL A 56 -27.08 -51.79 -39.29
CA VAL A 56 -28.37 -52.54 -39.38
C VAL A 56 -29.50 -51.74 -38.72
N PRO A 57 -30.66 -51.52 -39.36
CA PRO A 57 -31.78 -50.80 -38.77
C PRO A 57 -32.70 -51.77 -37.99
N THR A 58 -33.14 -51.38 -36.80
CA THR A 58 -34.33 -51.96 -36.17
C THR A 58 -35.04 -50.89 -35.34
N THR A 59 -36.33 -50.71 -35.63
CA THR A 59 -37.18 -49.61 -35.18
C THR A 59 -38.07 -50.00 -33.98
N MET A 60 -38.32 -49.02 -33.09
CA MET A 60 -39.48 -48.79 -32.19
C MET A 60 -39.60 -49.54 -30.83
N PRO A 61 -40.44 -49.06 -29.87
CA PRO A 61 -40.50 -47.71 -29.27
C PRO A 61 -40.66 -47.76 -27.72
N GLY A 62 -40.29 -46.71 -26.97
CA GLY A 62 -40.67 -46.61 -25.55
C GLY A 62 -40.08 -45.42 -24.80
N PRO A 63 -40.90 -44.52 -24.21
CA PRO A 63 -40.42 -43.30 -23.55
C PRO A 63 -39.96 -43.63 -22.13
N THR A 64 -38.68 -43.41 -21.84
CA THR A 64 -38.20 -43.33 -20.46
C THR A 64 -37.52 -41.99 -20.29
N GLY A 65 -38.19 -41.10 -19.56
CA GLY A 65 -37.74 -39.73 -19.33
C GLY A 65 -36.38 -39.69 -18.65
N LEU A 66 -35.52 -38.83 -19.19
CA LEU A 66 -34.37 -38.27 -18.48
C LEU A 66 -34.65 -36.77 -18.37
N PRO A 67 -34.35 -36.11 -17.23
CA PRO A 67 -34.43 -34.66 -17.17
C PRO A 67 -33.53 -34.11 -18.26
N GLU A 68 -34.15 -33.37 -19.18
CA GLU A 68 -33.50 -32.67 -20.27
C GLU A 68 -32.36 -31.84 -19.67
N GLY A 69 -31.13 -32.30 -19.90
CA GLY A 69 -29.95 -31.56 -19.49
C GLY A 69 -30.05 -30.21 -20.17
N ILE A 70 -30.04 -29.13 -19.39
CA ILE A 70 -30.07 -27.76 -19.91
C ILE A 70 -28.88 -27.63 -20.85
N GLU A 71 -29.11 -27.76 -22.16
CA GLU A 71 -28.14 -27.42 -23.18
C GLU A 71 -27.96 -25.90 -23.11
N ILE A 72 -26.94 -25.47 -22.38
CA ILE A 72 -26.51 -24.08 -22.40
C ILE A 72 -25.95 -23.85 -23.80
N ASP A 73 -26.76 -23.21 -24.64
CA ASP A 73 -26.40 -22.80 -25.99
C ASP A 73 -24.97 -22.22 -25.98
N PRO A 74 -24.03 -22.73 -26.80
CA PRO A 74 -22.65 -22.25 -26.82
C PRO A 74 -22.58 -20.73 -27.07
N ALA A 75 -23.54 -20.14 -27.80
CA ALA A 75 -23.65 -18.70 -27.97
C ALA A 75 -23.95 -17.97 -26.64
N SER A 76 -24.84 -18.51 -25.81
CA SER A 76 -25.15 -17.96 -24.49
C SER A 76 -23.96 -18.00 -23.53
N SER A 77 -23.14 -19.06 -23.60
CA SER A 77 -21.92 -19.20 -22.79
C SER A 77 -20.82 -18.20 -23.17
N ALA A 78 -20.71 -17.89 -24.47
CA ALA A 78 -19.78 -16.89 -24.98
C ALA A 78 -20.20 -15.47 -24.57
N VAL A 79 -21.51 -15.18 -24.64
CA VAL A 79 -22.07 -13.89 -24.19
C VAL A 79 -21.88 -13.71 -22.68
N LEU A 80 -22.11 -14.75 -21.86
CA LEU A 80 -21.85 -14.68 -20.41
C LEU A 80 -20.37 -14.44 -20.09
N ARG A 81 -19.45 -15.11 -20.81
CA ARG A 81 -18.00 -14.92 -20.63
C ARG A 81 -17.55 -13.51 -21.03
N ALA A 82 -18.06 -13.00 -22.14
CA ALA A 82 -17.77 -11.63 -22.58
C ALA A 82 -18.31 -10.60 -21.58
N ALA A 83 -19.54 -10.80 -21.09
CA ALA A 83 -20.14 -9.94 -20.07
C ALA A 83 -19.35 -9.99 -18.75
N ALA A 84 -18.89 -11.17 -18.33
CA ALA A 84 -18.04 -11.33 -17.14
C ALA A 84 -16.68 -10.64 -17.31
N GLY A 85 -16.06 -10.73 -18.49
CA GLY A 85 -14.80 -10.04 -18.80
C GLY A 85 -14.96 -8.51 -18.76
N ILE A 86 -16.05 -8.00 -19.34
CA ILE A 86 -16.39 -6.57 -19.29
C ILE A 86 -16.61 -6.12 -17.84
N LEU A 87 -17.34 -6.91 -17.04
CA LEU A 87 -17.56 -6.61 -15.62
C LEU A 87 -16.24 -6.56 -14.84
N VAL A 88 -15.33 -7.53 -15.05
CA VAL A 88 -14.00 -7.55 -14.42
C VAL A 88 -13.19 -6.32 -14.82
N LEU A 89 -13.21 -5.93 -16.09
CA LEU A 89 -12.51 -4.74 -16.57
C LEU A 89 -13.07 -3.46 -15.93
N LEU A 90 -14.39 -3.35 -15.79
CA LEU A 90 -15.05 -2.22 -15.13
C LEU A 90 -14.70 -2.16 -13.63
N VAL A 91 -14.67 -3.31 -12.94
CA VAL A 91 -14.25 -3.39 -11.53
C VAL A 91 -12.78 -2.99 -11.39
N ALA A 92 -11.89 -3.52 -12.24
CA ALA A 92 -10.47 -3.16 -12.23
C ALA A 92 -10.26 -1.65 -12.48
N ALA A 93 -10.97 -1.07 -13.45
CA ALA A 93 -10.95 0.37 -13.71
C ALA A 93 -11.45 1.16 -12.49
N GLY A 94 -12.51 0.70 -11.83
CA GLY A 94 -13.02 1.30 -10.59
C GLY A 94 -11.99 1.27 -9.45
N VAL A 95 -11.30 0.14 -9.25
CA VAL A 95 -10.23 0.01 -8.26
C VAL A 95 -9.07 0.96 -8.58
N ILE A 96 -8.66 1.07 -9.85
CA ILE A 96 -7.59 2.00 -10.26
C ILE A 96 -7.99 3.45 -9.99
N VAL A 97 -9.22 3.85 -10.34
CA VAL A 97 -9.73 5.20 -10.06
C VAL A 97 -9.78 5.46 -8.55
N LEU A 98 -10.22 4.48 -7.76
CA LEU A 98 -10.25 4.58 -6.30
C LEU A 98 -8.84 4.74 -5.73
N LEU A 99 -7.87 3.95 -6.20
CA LEU A 99 -6.46 4.08 -5.80
C LEU A 99 -5.91 5.46 -6.16
N VAL A 100 -6.20 5.99 -7.36
CA VAL A 100 -5.79 7.34 -7.75
C VAL A 100 -6.42 8.40 -6.84
N ILE A 101 -7.70 8.26 -6.48
CA ILE A 101 -8.39 9.17 -5.56
C ILE A 101 -7.77 9.08 -4.16
N ILE A 102 -7.51 7.88 -3.65
CA ILE A 102 -6.88 7.66 -2.34
C ILE A 102 -5.48 8.27 -2.34
N THR A 103 -4.66 7.99 -3.34
CA THR A 103 -3.30 8.54 -3.48
C THR A 103 -3.34 10.06 -3.57
N ARG A 104 -4.24 10.64 -4.37
CA ARG A 104 -4.42 12.11 -4.43
C ARG A 104 -4.93 12.69 -3.13
N ALA A 105 -5.86 12.02 -2.45
CA ALA A 105 -6.39 12.46 -1.17
C ALA A 105 -5.33 12.36 -0.07
N LEU A 106 -4.46 11.35 -0.12
CA LEU A 106 -3.34 11.17 0.80
C LEU A 106 -2.29 12.24 0.54
N LEU A 107 -1.84 12.43 -0.71
CA LEU A 107 -0.95 13.51 -1.11
C LEU A 107 -1.52 14.88 -0.72
N ARG A 108 -2.81 15.13 -0.95
CA ARG A 108 -3.46 16.40 -0.60
C ARG A 108 -3.66 16.54 0.90
N ALA A 109 -3.90 15.47 1.64
CA ALA A 109 -3.97 15.49 3.10
C ALA A 109 -2.59 15.66 3.75
N TRP A 110 -1.54 15.16 3.10
CA TRP A 110 -0.15 15.40 3.49
C TRP A 110 0.24 16.85 3.19
N ARG A 111 -0.15 17.37 2.02
CA ARG A 111 0.07 18.77 1.61
C ARG A 111 -0.78 19.79 2.37
N ASN A 112 -1.96 19.37 2.84
CA ASN A 112 -2.88 20.19 3.64
C ASN A 112 -2.90 19.76 5.11
N ARG A 113 -1.87 19.05 5.61
CA ARG A 113 -1.71 18.90 7.06
C ARG A 113 -1.51 20.32 7.62
N PRO A 114 -2.40 20.78 8.51
CA PRO A 114 -2.38 22.14 8.99
C PRO A 114 -1.20 22.30 9.94
N THR A 115 -0.07 22.78 9.43
CA THR A 115 0.65 23.84 10.14
C THR A 115 -0.27 25.06 10.04
N GLU A 116 -0.70 25.62 11.16
CA GLU A 116 -1.47 26.85 11.14
C GLU A 116 -0.71 27.94 10.36
N ARG A 117 -1.20 28.20 9.15
CA ARG A 117 -1.49 29.52 8.59
C ARG A 117 -0.39 30.59 8.72
N ARG A 118 0.25 30.88 7.59
CA ARG A 118 0.33 32.25 7.06
C ARG A 118 -0.15 32.16 5.62
N GLU A 119 -1.42 32.43 5.29
CA GLU A 119 -1.95 33.79 5.14
C GLU A 119 -0.85 34.80 4.82
N GLY A 120 -0.67 35.01 3.52
CA GLY A 120 0.42 35.76 2.91
C GLY A 120 0.66 35.34 1.45
N ALA A 121 0.14 34.19 1.02
CA ALA A 121 0.28 33.69 -0.36
C ALA A 121 -0.79 34.21 -1.34
N GLU A 122 -1.49 35.29 -1.00
CA GLU A 122 -2.10 36.16 -2.01
C GLU A 122 -1.21 37.41 -2.07
N VAL A 123 -0.68 37.70 -3.26
CA VAL A 123 0.26 38.80 -3.58
C VAL A 123 1.77 38.53 -3.36
N ALA A 124 2.30 37.43 -3.91
CA ALA A 124 3.70 37.39 -4.37
C ALA A 124 3.93 36.24 -5.37
N ALA A 125 3.01 36.07 -6.32
CA ALA A 125 3.32 35.41 -7.57
C ALA A 125 4.15 36.39 -8.43
N GLU A 126 5.35 36.76 -8.00
CA GLU A 126 6.27 37.50 -8.84
C GLU A 126 7.72 37.38 -8.34
N VAL A 127 8.54 36.78 -9.21
CA VAL A 127 10.01 36.94 -9.33
C VAL A 127 10.91 36.10 -8.40
N SER A 128 11.86 35.41 -9.04
CA SER A 128 13.06 34.73 -8.52
C SER A 128 12.92 33.32 -7.96
N GLY A 129 12.91 32.34 -8.87
CA GLY A 129 13.21 30.95 -8.58
C GLY A 129 14.71 30.73 -8.31
N ALA A 130 15.17 31.14 -7.12
CA ALA A 130 16.27 30.44 -6.46
C ALA A 130 15.64 29.29 -5.65
N PRO A 131 16.24 28.09 -5.61
CA PRO A 131 15.74 27.03 -4.74
C PRO A 131 15.77 27.55 -3.30
N ALA A 132 14.59 27.76 -2.71
CA ALA A 132 14.46 28.22 -1.34
C ALA A 132 15.17 27.20 -0.44
N VAL A 133 16.23 27.63 0.26
CA VAL A 133 16.90 26.81 1.26
C VAL A 133 15.91 26.60 2.40
N PRO A 134 15.59 25.34 2.78
CA PRO A 134 14.65 25.08 3.87
C PRO A 134 15.08 25.75 5.16
N GLU A 135 14.12 26.28 5.91
CA GLU A 135 14.40 26.80 7.24
C GLU A 135 14.95 25.68 8.15
N PRO A 136 16.02 25.93 8.93
CA PRO A 136 16.63 24.92 9.79
C PRO A 136 15.65 24.23 10.74
N GLN A 137 14.63 24.95 11.22
CA GLN A 137 13.61 24.41 12.12
C GLN A 137 12.72 23.38 11.44
N VAL A 138 12.35 23.59 10.17
CA VAL A 138 11.54 22.66 9.38
C VAL A 138 12.26 21.32 9.22
N VAL A 139 13.57 21.36 8.95
CA VAL A 139 14.41 20.16 8.85
C VAL A 139 14.45 19.42 10.18
N VAL A 140 14.67 20.13 11.29
CA VAL A 140 14.71 19.53 12.62
C VAL A 140 13.40 18.85 12.98
N ASP A 141 12.28 19.52 12.75
CA ASP A 141 10.96 18.98 13.06
C ASP A 141 10.60 17.77 12.19
N ALA A 142 10.97 17.80 10.90
CA ALA A 142 10.78 16.67 9.99
C ALA A 142 11.54 15.43 10.48
N ILE A 143 12.82 15.59 10.81
CA ILE A 143 13.65 14.47 11.27
C ILE A 143 13.21 13.97 12.64
N ARG A 144 12.86 14.84 13.60
CA ARG A 144 12.32 14.41 14.90
C ARG A 144 11.03 13.61 14.77
N ARG A 145 10.11 14.06 13.91
CA ARG A 145 8.89 13.30 13.61
C ARG A 145 9.21 11.95 12.96
N GLY A 146 10.18 11.91 12.06
CA GLY A 146 10.63 10.70 11.40
C GLY A 146 11.22 9.67 12.35
N ILE A 147 12.11 10.10 13.25
CA ILE A 147 12.70 9.22 14.27
C ILE A 147 11.61 8.65 15.19
N ALA A 148 10.69 9.49 15.67
CA ALA A 148 9.56 9.04 16.49
C ALA A 148 8.67 8.05 15.73
N GLY A 149 8.37 8.32 14.45
CA GLY A 149 7.61 7.42 13.59
C GLY A 149 8.32 6.10 13.33
N ALA A 150 9.65 6.11 13.14
CA ALA A 150 10.46 4.93 12.94
C ALA A 150 10.51 4.05 14.20
N LEU A 151 10.62 4.66 15.39
CA LEU A 151 10.52 3.96 16.68
C LEU A 151 9.12 3.36 16.90
N GLN A 152 8.06 4.02 16.44
CA GLN A 152 6.73 3.42 16.49
C GLN A 152 6.60 2.24 15.50
N ALA A 153 7.08 2.43 14.27
CA ALA A 153 7.01 1.42 13.22
C ALA A 153 7.78 0.14 13.58
N ILE A 154 8.92 0.26 14.28
CA ILE A 154 9.69 -0.92 14.69
C ILE A 154 9.00 -1.73 15.79
N ASP A 155 8.10 -1.11 16.56
CA ASP A 155 7.34 -1.74 17.64
C ASP A 155 5.99 -2.31 17.13
N ASP A 156 5.36 -1.65 16.16
CA ASP A 156 4.04 -2.02 15.63
C ASP A 156 4.05 -3.26 14.72
N ARG A 157 5.21 -3.64 14.16
CA ARG A 157 5.32 -4.73 13.18
C ARG A 157 5.65 -6.06 13.86
N ALA A 158 4.88 -7.10 13.51
CA ALA A 158 5.06 -8.44 14.06
C ALA A 158 6.35 -9.12 13.59
N LEU A 159 6.69 -9.01 12.30
CA LEU A 159 7.89 -9.61 11.72
C LEU A 159 9.10 -8.67 11.88
N PRO A 160 10.27 -9.17 12.32
CA PRO A 160 11.49 -8.37 12.44
C PRO A 160 11.90 -7.69 11.14
N ALA A 161 11.74 -8.38 10.01
CA ALA A 161 12.09 -7.83 8.70
C ALA A 161 11.25 -6.58 8.36
N ASP A 162 9.94 -6.71 8.48
CA ASP A 162 8.98 -5.62 8.23
C ASP A 162 9.20 -4.45 9.18
N ALA A 163 9.57 -4.73 10.44
CA ALA A 163 9.87 -3.71 11.44
C ALA A 163 11.06 -2.83 11.04
N VAL A 164 12.18 -3.46 10.67
CA VAL A 164 13.41 -2.75 10.25
C VAL A 164 13.17 -2.00 8.94
N ILE A 165 12.51 -2.62 7.96
CA ILE A 165 12.19 -1.98 6.68
C ILE A 165 11.27 -0.78 6.88
N ALA A 166 10.20 -0.91 7.65
CA ALA A 166 9.26 0.18 7.88
C ALA A 166 9.90 1.36 8.63
N ALA A 167 10.78 1.07 9.58
CA ALA A 167 11.51 2.10 10.31
C ALA A 167 12.43 2.91 9.40
N TRP A 168 13.24 2.24 8.57
CA TRP A 168 14.13 2.92 7.62
C TRP A 168 13.37 3.73 6.57
N VAL A 169 12.32 3.14 5.96
CA VAL A 169 11.50 3.85 4.97
C VAL A 169 10.83 5.09 5.56
N GLY A 170 10.35 5.03 6.80
CA GLY A 170 9.79 6.20 7.49
C GLY A 170 10.82 7.32 7.72
N LEU A 171 12.09 6.96 7.93
CA LEU A 171 13.20 7.92 8.00
C LEU A 171 13.51 8.54 6.63
N GLU A 172 13.54 7.75 5.57
CA GLU A 172 13.72 8.26 4.19
C GLU A 172 12.60 9.23 3.80
N GLU A 173 11.34 8.90 4.10
CA GLU A 173 10.19 9.77 3.87
C GLU A 173 10.33 11.09 4.64
N SER A 174 10.76 11.02 5.91
CA SER A 174 10.93 12.21 6.74
C SER A 174 12.11 13.09 6.29
N ALA A 175 13.16 12.47 5.76
CA ALA A 175 14.27 13.16 5.12
C ALA A 175 13.85 13.86 3.82
N ALA A 176 12.98 13.25 3.02
CA ALA A 176 12.39 13.88 1.84
C ALA A 176 11.46 15.05 2.22
N ASP A 177 10.69 14.91 3.30
CA ASP A 177 9.80 15.94 3.84
C ASP A 177 10.55 17.15 4.43
N ALA A 178 11.84 17.01 4.73
CA ALA A 178 12.68 18.11 5.21
C ALA A 178 12.90 19.22 4.16
N GLY A 179 12.48 18.99 2.90
CA GLY A 179 12.55 19.97 1.81
C GLY A 179 13.96 20.21 1.27
N VAL A 180 14.94 19.44 1.72
CA VAL A 180 16.34 19.55 1.28
C VAL A 180 16.46 18.98 -0.14
N ALA A 181 17.03 19.78 -1.05
CA ALA A 181 17.29 19.31 -2.40
C ALA A 181 18.23 18.10 -2.40
N ARG A 182 17.86 17.10 -3.20
CA ARG A 182 18.65 15.90 -3.49
C ARG A 182 19.63 16.18 -4.61
N ALA A 183 20.85 15.65 -4.54
CA ALA A 183 21.79 15.74 -5.67
C ALA A 183 21.33 14.84 -6.85
N PRO A 184 21.75 15.13 -8.10
CA PRO A 184 21.20 14.46 -9.29
C PRO A 184 21.29 12.93 -9.29
N SER A 185 22.32 12.36 -8.67
CA SER A 185 22.57 10.93 -8.56
C SER A 185 22.52 10.40 -7.13
N GLU A 186 22.20 11.25 -6.15
CA GLU A 186 22.11 10.83 -4.75
C GLU A 186 20.97 9.83 -4.61
N THR A 187 21.07 8.78 -3.79
CA THR A 187 19.98 7.82 -3.50
C THR A 187 19.06 8.31 -2.37
N PRO A 188 17.84 7.75 -2.15
CA PRO A 188 17.03 8.12 -1.00
C PRO A 188 17.73 7.86 0.34
N GLY A 189 18.45 6.73 0.43
CA GLY A 189 19.22 6.38 1.62
C GLY A 189 20.42 7.30 1.85
N GLU A 190 21.12 7.72 0.79
CA GLU A 190 22.20 8.71 0.87
C GLU A 190 21.67 10.08 1.31
N LEU A 191 20.50 10.51 0.80
CA LEU A 191 19.83 11.73 1.26
C LEU A 191 19.48 11.63 2.74
N ALA A 192 18.89 10.51 3.17
CA ALA A 192 18.53 10.28 4.56
C ALA A 192 19.76 10.33 5.47
N LEU A 193 20.83 9.61 5.13
CA LEU A 193 22.09 9.67 5.85
C LEU A 193 22.60 11.10 5.95
N ARG A 194 22.73 11.81 4.82
CA ARG A 194 23.24 13.19 4.78
C ARG A 194 22.44 14.14 5.66
N ILE A 195 21.12 13.97 5.77
CA ILE A 195 20.29 14.83 6.62
C ILE A 195 20.37 14.43 8.09
N ILE A 196 20.30 13.13 8.40
CA ILE A 196 20.39 12.61 9.78
C ILE A 196 21.74 12.95 10.40
N THR A 197 22.84 12.80 9.65
CA THR A 197 24.20 13.08 10.13
C THR A 197 24.60 14.55 10.06
N ARG A 198 23.66 15.47 9.81
CA ARG A 198 23.91 16.91 10.01
C ARG A 198 24.25 17.25 11.45
N ARG A 199 23.76 16.45 12.40
CA ARG A 199 24.26 16.46 13.78
C ARG A 199 25.38 15.42 13.89
N SER A 200 26.53 15.87 14.39
CA SER A 200 27.71 15.04 14.56
C SER A 200 27.54 14.02 15.70
N GLY A 201 28.19 12.86 15.59
CA GLY A 201 28.27 11.85 16.65
C GLY A 201 27.25 10.72 16.53
N ILE A 202 26.63 10.56 15.36
CA ILE A 202 25.65 9.50 15.05
C ILE A 202 25.89 8.85 13.68
N GLU A 203 27.04 9.10 13.06
CA GLU A 203 27.40 8.60 11.75
C GLU A 203 27.49 7.06 11.72
N ALA A 204 28.02 6.47 12.80
CA ALA A 204 28.13 5.02 12.95
C ALA A 204 26.73 4.39 13.09
N GLU A 205 25.86 4.98 13.89
CA GLU A 205 24.49 4.53 14.14
C GLU A 205 23.62 4.61 12.90
N ALA A 206 23.70 5.72 12.18
CA ALA A 206 22.95 5.92 10.95
C ALA A 206 23.40 4.91 9.87
N SER A 207 24.71 4.67 9.77
CA SER A 207 25.27 3.68 8.84
C SER A 207 24.95 2.24 9.25
N GLU A 208 24.97 1.92 10.55
CA GLU A 208 24.57 0.62 11.09
C GLU A 208 23.10 0.33 10.75
N LEU A 209 22.22 1.32 10.95
CA LEU A 209 20.81 1.20 10.62
C LEU A 209 20.57 0.97 9.12
N LEU A 210 21.27 1.70 8.25
CA LEU A 210 21.22 1.47 6.81
C LEU A 210 21.70 0.05 6.45
N THR A 211 22.81 -0.39 7.03
CA THR A 211 23.37 -1.73 6.79
C THR A 211 22.39 -2.82 7.22
N LEU A 212 21.72 -2.64 8.36
CA LEU A 212 20.67 -3.54 8.83
C LEU A 212 19.49 -3.59 7.86
N PHE A 213 19.04 -2.43 7.37
CA PHE A 213 17.99 -2.36 6.36
C PHE A 213 18.36 -3.10 5.08
N GLU A 214 19.55 -2.83 4.52
CA GLU A 214 20.02 -3.46 3.28
C GLU A 214 20.15 -4.97 3.44
N ARG A 215 20.71 -5.42 4.56
CA ARG A 215 20.85 -6.84 4.88
C ARG A 215 19.49 -7.53 5.02
N VAL A 216 18.53 -6.90 5.70
CA VAL A 216 17.18 -7.46 5.85
C VAL A 216 16.41 -7.48 4.53
N ARG A 217 16.58 -6.44 3.70
CA ARG A 217 15.82 -6.29 2.44
C ARG A 217 16.36 -7.16 1.30
N PHE A 218 17.68 -7.26 1.19
CA PHE A 218 18.35 -7.92 0.08
C PHE A 218 19.09 -9.20 0.48
N GLY A 219 19.20 -9.48 1.79
CA GLY A 219 19.78 -10.70 2.29
C GLY A 219 18.89 -11.92 2.05
N ALA A 220 19.52 -13.05 1.75
CA ALA A 220 18.84 -14.34 1.60
C ALA A 220 18.68 -15.05 2.95
N HIS A 221 18.19 -14.36 3.97
CA HIS A 221 17.95 -14.95 5.30
C HIS A 221 16.72 -14.34 5.96
N GLU A 222 16.14 -15.08 6.92
CA GLU A 222 15.10 -14.52 7.79
C GLU A 222 15.72 -13.53 8.77
N ALA A 223 15.10 -12.37 8.91
CA ALA A 223 15.56 -11.36 9.87
C ALA A 223 15.28 -11.82 11.31
N THR A 224 16.25 -11.62 12.18
CA THR A 224 16.16 -12.07 13.58
C THR A 224 15.65 -10.98 14.52
N GLU A 225 15.14 -11.39 15.68
CA GLU A 225 14.78 -10.44 16.74
C GLU A 225 15.99 -9.65 17.27
N ALA A 226 17.20 -10.20 17.15
CA ALA A 226 18.42 -9.50 17.49
C ALA A 226 18.66 -8.29 16.55
N GLU A 227 18.38 -8.44 15.26
CA GLU A 227 18.49 -7.36 14.28
C GLU A 227 17.45 -6.27 14.51
N ARG A 228 16.21 -6.63 14.85
CA ARG A 228 15.18 -5.65 15.26
C ARG A 228 15.63 -4.86 16.48
N ARG A 229 16.21 -5.53 17.50
CA ARG A 229 16.75 -4.86 18.69
C ARG A 229 17.94 -3.95 18.37
N ALA A 230 18.84 -4.38 17.48
CA ALA A 230 19.97 -3.57 17.04
C ALA A 230 19.49 -2.29 16.34
N ALA A 231 18.57 -2.41 15.38
CA ALA A 231 17.95 -1.28 14.69
C ALA A 231 17.23 -0.33 15.67
N ARG A 232 16.46 -0.87 16.64
CA ARG A 232 15.83 -0.06 17.69
C ARG A 232 16.86 0.70 18.52
N SER A 233 18.00 0.08 18.83
CA SER A 233 19.08 0.73 19.60
C SER A 233 19.73 1.88 18.81
N ALA A 234 19.97 1.68 17.51
CA ALA A 234 20.53 2.71 16.65
C ALA A 234 19.57 3.91 16.54
N LEU A 235 18.27 3.65 16.36
CA LEU A 235 17.23 4.68 16.35
C LEU A 235 17.19 5.51 17.63
N ARG A 236 17.33 4.89 18.80
CA ARG A 236 17.36 5.60 20.09
C ARG A 236 18.59 6.48 20.24
N ARG A 237 19.77 5.98 19.84
CA ARG A 237 21.00 6.80 19.85
C ARG A 237 20.88 8.01 18.91
N ILE A 238 20.26 7.82 17.75
CA ILE A 238 19.94 8.92 16.83
C ILE A 238 18.93 9.89 17.49
N GLU A 239 17.89 9.39 18.15
CA GLU A 239 16.89 10.22 18.85
C GLU A 239 17.52 11.12 19.92
N GLU A 240 18.45 10.60 20.71
CA GLU A 240 19.13 11.34 21.79
C GLU A 240 19.86 12.58 21.26
N VAL A 241 20.49 12.47 20.09
CA VAL A 241 21.20 13.59 19.45
C VAL A 241 20.24 14.59 18.80
N TRP A 242 19.05 14.16 18.38
CA TRP A 242 18.04 15.00 17.74
C TRP A 242 17.02 15.63 18.70
N ARG A 243 17.09 15.29 19.99
CA ARG A 243 16.25 15.88 21.05
C ARG A 243 16.49 17.38 21.23
#